data_AF-A0A7T7XM43-F1
#
_entry.id   AF-A0A7T7XM43-F1
#
_cell.length_a   1.000
_cell.length_b   1.000
_cell.length_c   1.000
_cell.angle_alpha   90.00
_cell.angle_beta   90.00
_cell.angle_gamma   90.00
#
_symmetry.space_group_name_H-M   'P 1'
#
loop_
_entity.id
_entity.type
_entity.pdbx_description
1 polymer ?
#
loop_
_entity_poly.entity_id
_entity_poly.type
_entity_poly.pdbx_seq_one_letter_code
_entity_poly.pdbx_strand_id
1 'polypeptide(L)'
;MIFIGFLLISGIFLLYAWFSGNAGFFINPDSMPISPAAVLLFSVFSFRWKEFVRGLRTMFLFSLKKFEGSGGTARHYRSLIWVSLTAGLVSTAQGLFSYFLTVRDNPQAAVEISASTAFCYAGFSTVYGLMLSVFLLYPVYLLHREKSGTRD
;
A
#
# COMPACT_ATOMS: atom_id res chain seq x y z
N MET A 1 -8.07 -11.30 11.69
CA MET A 1 -9.22 -10.43 11.30
C MET A 1 -8.81 -9.27 10.43
N ILE A 2 -7.61 -8.69 10.64
CA ILE A 2 -7.08 -7.58 9.83
C ILE A 2 -7.12 -7.91 8.33
N PHE A 3 -6.60 -9.08 7.92
CA PHE A 3 -6.59 -9.45 6.51
C PHE A 3 -8.00 -9.55 5.89
N ILE A 4 -8.98 -10.08 6.63
CA ILE A 4 -10.38 -10.15 6.16
C ILE A 4 -10.97 -8.74 6.04
N GLY A 5 -10.71 -7.86 7.01
CA GLY A 5 -11.14 -6.46 6.93
C GLY A 5 -10.53 -5.75 5.71
N PHE A 6 -9.24 -5.98 5.45
CA PHE A 6 -8.56 -5.48 4.25
C PHE A 6 -9.20 -6.00 2.95
N LEU A 7 -9.51 -7.30 2.87
CA LEU A 7 -10.19 -7.88 1.70
C LEU A 7 -11.59 -7.31 1.50
N LEU A 8 -12.38 -7.13 2.57
CA LEU A 8 -13.72 -6.55 2.51
C LEU A 8 -13.67 -5.11 1.98
N ILE A 9 -12.78 -4.29 2.52
CA ILE A 9 -12.62 -2.89 2.10
C ILE A 9 -12.12 -2.81 0.65
N SER A 10 -11.16 -3.65 0.28
CA SER A 10 -10.68 -3.75 -1.10
C SER A 10 -11.80 -4.20 -2.06
N GLY A 11 -12.65 -5.13 -1.62
CA GLY A 11 -13.83 -5.57 -2.38
C GLY A 11 -14.88 -4.48 -2.54
N ILE A 12 -15.12 -3.65 -1.52
CA ILE A 12 -16.02 -2.48 -1.60
C ILE A 12 -15.49 -1.47 -2.62
N PHE A 13 -14.19 -1.15 -2.58
CA PHE A 13 -13.60 -0.25 -3.57
C PHE A 13 -13.67 -0.82 -4.99
N LEU A 14 -13.45 -2.14 -5.15
CA LEU A 14 -13.57 -2.79 -6.44
C LEU A 14 -15.01 -2.79 -6.97
N LEU A 15 -16.00 -3.04 -6.11
CA LEU A 15 -17.42 -2.94 -6.48
C LEU A 15 -17.79 -1.52 -6.90
N TYR A 16 -17.30 -0.51 -6.18
CA TYR A 16 -17.51 0.89 -6.56
C TYR A 16 -16.86 1.21 -7.92
N ALA A 17 -15.64 0.73 -8.16
CA ALA A 17 -14.96 0.86 -9.45
C ALA A 17 -15.74 0.13 -10.57
N TRP A 18 -16.34 -1.01 -10.28
CA TRP A 18 -17.19 -1.75 -11.21
C TRP A 18 -18.45 -0.97 -11.60
N PHE A 19 -19.21 -0.45 -10.62
CA PHE A 19 -20.42 0.33 -10.90
C PHE A 19 -20.15 1.67 -11.59
N SER A 20 -18.94 2.21 -11.43
CA SER A 20 -18.50 3.42 -12.17
C SER A 20 -17.94 3.12 -13.56
N GLY A 21 -17.93 1.85 -14.01
CA GLY A 21 -17.43 1.45 -15.33
C GLY A 21 -15.91 1.45 -15.46
N ASN A 22 -15.19 1.55 -14.34
CA ASN A 22 -13.74 1.80 -14.30
C ASN A 22 -12.94 0.73 -13.54
N ALA A 23 -13.49 -0.49 -13.39
CA ALA A 23 -12.79 -1.58 -12.71
C ALA A 23 -11.42 -1.90 -13.32
N GLY A 24 -11.28 -1.76 -14.65
CA GLY A 24 -9.99 -1.93 -15.34
C GLY A 24 -8.95 -0.87 -14.97
N PHE A 25 -9.37 0.36 -14.68
CA PHE A 25 -8.47 1.40 -14.18
C PHE A 25 -8.07 1.15 -12.72
N PHE A 26 -9.00 0.62 -11.91
CA PHE A 26 -8.75 0.31 -10.51
C PHE A 26 -7.87 -0.93 -10.29
N ILE A 27 -7.78 -1.86 -11.25
CA ILE A 27 -6.81 -2.96 -11.22
C ILE A 27 -5.68 -2.60 -12.19
N ASN A 28 -4.77 -1.73 -11.74
CA ASN A 28 -3.61 -1.37 -12.54
C ASN A 28 -2.42 -2.28 -12.19
N PRO A 29 -2.00 -3.21 -13.08
CA PRO A 29 -0.89 -4.13 -12.82
C PRO A 29 0.45 -3.43 -12.62
N ASP A 30 0.62 -2.20 -13.11
CA ASP A 30 1.87 -1.44 -12.97
C ASP A 30 1.97 -0.78 -11.60
N SER A 31 0.85 -0.24 -11.10
CA SER A 31 0.79 0.48 -9.83
C SER A 31 0.63 -0.44 -8.62
N MET A 32 -0.10 -1.55 -8.79
CA MET A 32 -0.44 -2.48 -7.71
C MET A 32 0.78 -3.08 -6.98
N PRO A 33 1.83 -3.57 -7.67
CA PRO A 33 2.96 -4.22 -7.00
C PRO A 33 3.90 -3.24 -6.30
N ILE A 34 3.88 -1.94 -6.64
CA ILE A 34 4.85 -0.94 -6.16
C ILE A 34 4.84 -0.83 -4.63
N SER A 35 3.65 -0.66 -4.03
CA SER A 35 3.53 -0.48 -2.58
C SER A 35 3.89 -1.74 -1.79
N PRO A 36 3.38 -2.95 -2.14
CA PRO A 36 3.84 -4.20 -1.53
C PRO A 36 5.33 -4.48 -1.72
N ALA A 37 5.89 -4.21 -2.91
CA ALA A 37 7.31 -4.41 -3.20
C ALA A 37 8.18 -3.50 -2.33
N ALA A 38 7.82 -2.22 -2.18
CA ALA A 38 8.56 -1.29 -1.31
C ALA A 38 8.60 -1.77 0.15
N VAL A 39 7.48 -2.26 0.67
CA VAL A 39 7.37 -2.82 2.03
C VAL A 39 8.23 -4.07 2.20
N LEU A 40 8.23 -4.96 1.20
CA LEU A 40 9.03 -6.17 1.21
C LEU A 40 10.52 -5.84 1.15
N LEU A 41 10.93 -5.01 0.19
CA LEU A 41 12.33 -4.60 -0.01
C LEU A 41 12.86 -3.91 1.25
N PHE A 42 12.11 -2.97 1.82
CA PHE A 42 12.52 -2.30 3.06
C PHE A 42 12.70 -3.30 4.21
N SER A 43 11.81 -4.28 4.35
CA SER A 43 11.92 -5.31 5.39
C SER A 43 13.14 -6.21 5.21
N VAL A 44 13.52 -6.50 3.97
CA VAL A 44 14.73 -7.27 3.64
C VAL A 44 15.98 -6.45 3.93
N PHE A 45 16.08 -5.22 3.40
CA PHE A 45 17.27 -4.37 3.54
C PHE A 45 17.49 -3.84 4.95
N SER A 46 16.43 -3.69 5.75
CA SER A 46 16.56 -3.33 7.18
C SER A 46 16.99 -4.49 8.07
N PHE A 47 17.17 -5.71 7.52
CA PHE A 47 17.44 -6.95 8.25
C PHE A 47 16.39 -7.28 9.35
N ARG A 48 15.17 -6.75 9.22
CA ARG A 48 14.05 -6.93 10.16
C ARG A 48 13.04 -7.97 9.69
N TRP A 49 13.54 -9.04 9.07
CA TRP A 49 12.71 -10.11 8.53
C TRP A 49 11.87 -10.80 9.62
N LYS A 50 12.43 -11.01 10.81
CA LYS A 50 11.72 -11.64 11.93
C LYS A 50 10.52 -10.81 12.37
N GLU A 51 10.68 -9.50 12.48
CA GLU A 51 9.65 -8.54 12.84
C GLU A 51 8.58 -8.47 11.75
N PHE A 52 8.98 -8.45 10.48
CA PHE A 52 8.08 -8.48 9.33
C PHE A 52 7.19 -9.72 9.33
N VAL A 53 7.79 -10.91 9.41
CA VAL A 53 7.07 -12.21 9.43
C VAL A 53 6.14 -12.30 10.64
N ARG A 54 6.57 -11.82 11.82
CA ARG A 54 5.72 -11.81 13.02
C ARG A 54 4.47 -10.94 12.84
N GLY A 55 4.61 -9.74 12.26
CA GLY A 55 3.46 -8.91 11.95
C GLY A 55 2.59 -9.50 10.84
N LEU A 56 3.17 -10.15 9.83
CA LEU A 56 2.43 -10.83 8.77
C LEU A 56 1.54 -11.93 9.36
N ARG A 57 2.10 -12.76 10.24
CA ARG A 57 1.34 -13.77 10.98
C ARG A 57 0.16 -13.15 11.75
N THR A 58 0.36 -11.95 12.30
CA THR A 58 -0.67 -11.20 13.03
C THR A 58 -1.84 -10.77 12.13
N MET A 59 -1.58 -10.46 10.86
CA MET A 59 -2.65 -10.14 9.90
C MET A 59 -3.62 -11.31 9.69
N PHE A 60 -3.07 -12.53 9.64
CA PHE A 60 -3.80 -13.78 9.40
C PHE A 60 -4.34 -14.44 10.68
N LEU A 61 -3.99 -13.94 11.87
CA LEU A 61 -4.52 -14.49 13.12
C LEU A 61 -6.03 -14.23 13.23
N PHE A 62 -6.79 -15.30 13.48
CA PHE A 62 -8.23 -15.24 13.72
C PHE A 62 -8.57 -14.92 15.18
N SER A 63 -7.69 -15.25 16.13
CA SER A 63 -7.91 -15.05 17.56
C SER A 63 -6.77 -14.28 18.20
N LEU A 64 -7.10 -13.16 18.86
CA LEU A 64 -6.16 -12.27 19.56
C LEU A 64 -5.76 -12.80 20.96
N LYS A 65 -6.40 -13.87 21.45
CA LYS A 65 -6.19 -14.38 22.82
C LYS A 65 -4.78 -14.92 23.06
N LYS A 66 -4.09 -15.43 22.03
CA LYS A 66 -2.74 -16.03 22.13
C LYS A 66 -1.62 -15.14 21.58
N PHE A 67 -1.93 -13.86 21.32
CA PHE A 67 -0.98 -12.96 20.70
C PHE A 67 -0.05 -12.31 21.74
N GLU A 68 1.26 -12.38 21.50
CA GLU A 68 2.27 -11.67 22.27
C GLU A 68 2.76 -10.43 21.51
N GLY A 69 2.62 -9.26 22.14
CA GLY A 69 3.08 -7.99 21.58
C GLY A 69 4.60 -7.91 21.54
N SER A 70 5.12 -7.09 20.62
CA SER A 70 6.57 -6.86 20.51
C SER A 70 6.81 -5.44 20.05
N GLY A 71 7.48 -4.64 20.88
CA GLY A 71 7.81 -3.25 20.54
C GLY A 71 8.75 -3.13 19.34
N GLY A 72 9.55 -4.15 19.05
CA GLY A 72 10.35 -4.24 17.82
C GLY A 72 9.47 -4.32 16.57
N THR A 73 8.46 -5.19 16.60
CA THR A 73 7.48 -5.32 15.50
C THR A 73 6.63 -4.07 15.34
N ALA A 74 6.16 -3.45 16.44
CA ALA A 74 5.43 -2.18 16.38
C ALA A 74 6.25 -1.10 15.67
N ARG A 75 7.51 -0.88 16.09
CA ARG A 75 8.39 0.12 15.45
C ARG A 75 8.67 -0.19 13.99
N HIS A 76 8.89 -1.46 13.64
CA HIS A 76 9.09 -1.86 12.24
C HIS A 76 7.86 -1.55 11.39
N TYR A 77 6.67 -1.93 11.85
CA TYR A 77 5.43 -1.67 11.14
C TYR A 77 5.09 -0.17 11.04
N ARG A 78 5.46 0.62 12.04
CA ARG A 78 5.41 2.09 11.96
C ARG A 78 6.27 2.60 10.79
N SER A 79 7.49 2.08 10.62
CA SER A 79 8.33 2.42 9.46
C SER A 79 7.71 1.96 8.15
N LEU A 80 7.13 0.76 8.09
CA LEU A 80 6.49 0.23 6.88
C LEU A 80 5.31 1.08 6.40
N ILE A 81 4.54 1.68 7.32
CA ILE A 81 3.46 2.61 6.98
C ILE A 81 4.03 3.80 6.21
N TRP A 82 5.07 4.44 6.75
CA TRP A 82 5.71 5.58 6.09
C TRP A 82 6.35 5.20 4.76
N VAL A 83 6.97 4.03 4.68
CA VAL A 83 7.56 3.51 3.45
C VAL A 83 6.49 3.28 2.38
N SER A 84 5.36 2.65 2.71
CA SER A 84 4.31 2.39 1.71
C SER A 84 3.66 3.67 1.21
N LEU A 85 3.42 4.65 2.10
CA LEU A 85 2.89 5.97 1.72
C LEU A 85 3.86 6.71 0.82
N THR A 86 5.14 6.76 1.20
CA THR A 86 6.17 7.45 0.43
C THR A 86 6.37 6.79 -0.93
N ALA A 87 6.42 5.46 -0.99
CA ALA A 87 6.53 4.74 -2.25
C ALA A 87 5.34 4.99 -3.18
N GLY A 88 4.12 5.02 -2.65
CA GLY A 88 2.92 5.37 -3.40
C GLY A 88 3.00 6.78 -3.99
N LEU A 89 3.36 7.78 -3.17
CA LEU A 89 3.50 9.18 -3.59
C LEU A 89 4.62 9.38 -4.62
N VAL A 90 5.79 8.80 -4.39
CA VAL A 90 6.94 8.88 -5.32
C VAL A 90 6.58 8.23 -6.65
N SER A 91 5.88 7.10 -6.63
CA SER A 91 5.39 6.46 -7.85
C SER A 91 4.36 7.30 -8.59
N THR A 92 3.44 7.96 -7.87
CA THR A 92 2.51 8.90 -8.49
C THR A 92 3.27 10.05 -9.15
N ALA A 93 4.23 10.66 -8.45
CA ALA A 93 5.06 11.73 -9.01
C ALA A 93 5.84 11.27 -10.24
N GLN A 94 6.43 10.07 -10.19
CA GLN A 94 7.13 9.45 -11.32
C GLN A 94 6.18 9.24 -12.51
N GLY A 95 4.98 8.70 -12.31
CA GLY A 95 4.01 8.47 -13.37
C GLY A 95 3.58 9.76 -14.07
N LEU A 96 3.33 10.82 -13.28
CA LEU A 96 3.00 12.15 -13.82
C LEU A 96 4.19 12.76 -14.57
N PHE A 97 5.40 12.63 -14.04
CA PHE A 97 6.60 13.12 -14.69
C PHE A 97 6.83 12.42 -16.04
N SER A 98 6.66 11.10 -16.11
CA SER A 98 6.73 10.34 -17.35
C SER A 98 5.72 10.83 -18.39
N TYR A 99 4.48 11.14 -17.97
CA TYR A 99 3.47 11.71 -18.87
C TYR A 99 3.92 13.05 -19.48
N PHE A 100 4.44 13.97 -18.67
CA PHE A 100 4.94 15.26 -19.18
C PHE A 100 6.11 15.10 -20.16
N LEU A 101 7.00 14.14 -19.92
CA LEU A 101 8.07 13.82 -20.88
C LEU A 101 7.51 13.29 -22.20
N THR A 102 6.49 12.41 -22.16
CA THR A 102 5.83 11.91 -23.37
C THR A 102 5.15 13.03 -24.16
N VAL A 103 4.44 13.95 -23.49
CA VAL A 103 3.82 15.12 -24.13
C VAL A 103 4.85 16.00 -24.82
N ARG A 104 6.01 16.23 -24.18
CA ARG A 104 7.10 17.05 -24.71
C ARG A 104 7.78 16.39 -25.90
N ASP A 105 8.15 15.12 -25.76
CA ASP A 105 9.04 14.44 -26.72
C ASP A 105 8.27 13.79 -27.88
N ASN A 106 7.00 13.42 -27.67
CA ASN A 106 6.13 12.80 -28.68
C ASN A 106 4.67 13.27 -28.54
N PRO A 107 4.35 14.50 -28.97
CA PRO A 107 3.01 15.08 -28.80
C PRO A 107 1.90 14.27 -29.50
N GLN A 108 2.21 13.50 -30.55
CA GLN A 108 1.23 12.61 -31.20
C GLN A 108 0.85 11.41 -30.32
N ALA A 109 1.79 10.86 -29.55
CA ALA A 109 1.52 9.76 -28.61
C ALA A 109 0.73 10.24 -27.37
N ALA A 110 0.87 11.52 -27.00
CA ALA A 110 0.10 12.12 -25.92
C ALA A 110 -1.38 12.37 -26.26
N VAL A 111 -1.77 12.37 -27.54
CA VAL A 111 -3.19 12.44 -27.96
C VAL A 111 -3.91 11.12 -27.67
N GLU A 112 -3.20 9.99 -27.69
CA GLU A 112 -3.76 8.66 -27.40
C GLU A 112 -4.02 8.47 -25.90
N ILE A 113 -3.20 9.08 -25.04
CA ILE A 113 -3.34 9.00 -23.59
C ILE A 113 -3.91 10.32 -23.07
N SER A 114 -5.23 10.36 -22.86
CA SER A 114 -5.88 11.49 -22.18
C SER A 114 -5.17 11.81 -20.87
N ALA A 115 -4.95 13.10 -20.60
CA ALA A 115 -4.37 13.57 -19.34
C ALA A 115 -5.11 12.96 -18.13
N SER A 116 -6.44 12.90 -18.18
CA SER A 116 -7.27 12.30 -17.12
C SER A 116 -6.85 10.86 -16.81
N THR A 117 -6.55 10.08 -17.84
CA THR A 117 -6.17 8.68 -17.72
C THR A 117 -4.79 8.54 -17.08
N ALA A 118 -3.82 9.36 -17.48
CA ALA A 118 -2.49 9.40 -16.89
C ALA A 118 -2.54 9.79 -15.40
N PHE A 119 -3.34 10.80 -15.04
CA PHE A 119 -3.57 11.20 -13.65
C PHE A 119 -4.20 10.10 -12.82
N CYS A 120 -5.22 9.41 -13.34
CA CYS A 120 -5.86 8.29 -12.66
C CYS A 120 -4.87 7.14 -12.40
N TYR A 121 -4.13 6.69 -13.42
CA TYR A 121 -3.17 5.60 -13.28
C TYR A 121 -2.04 5.93 -12.30
N ALA A 122 -1.46 7.13 -12.40
CA ALA A 122 -0.45 7.59 -11.47
C ALA A 122 -1.01 7.68 -10.04
N GLY A 123 -2.23 8.20 -9.88
CA GLY A 123 -2.90 8.35 -8.59
C GLY A 123 -3.17 7.03 -7.86
N PHE A 124 -3.45 5.94 -8.60
CA PHE A 124 -3.72 4.63 -7.99
C PHE A 124 -2.55 4.10 -7.17
N SER A 125 -1.30 4.43 -7.52
CA SER A 125 -0.12 4.06 -6.70
C SER A 125 -0.22 4.62 -5.28
N THR A 126 -0.65 5.87 -5.13
CA THR A 126 -0.88 6.49 -3.82
C THR A 126 -2.08 5.86 -3.11
N VAL A 127 -3.16 5.57 -3.83
CA VAL A 127 -4.35 4.90 -3.25
C VAL A 127 -3.97 3.54 -2.67
N TYR A 128 -3.22 2.71 -3.40
CA TYR A 128 -2.77 1.42 -2.88
C TYR A 128 -1.81 1.56 -1.70
N GLY A 129 -0.90 2.53 -1.75
CA GLY A 129 0.01 2.84 -0.65
C GLY A 129 -0.75 3.19 0.63
N LEU A 130 -1.82 3.98 0.50
CA LEU A 130 -2.71 4.38 1.59
C LEU A 130 -3.55 3.22 2.09
N MET A 131 -4.17 2.45 1.18
CA MET A 131 -4.97 1.27 1.55
C MET A 131 -4.13 0.26 2.34
N LEU A 132 -2.92 -0.04 1.87
CA LEU A 132 -2.01 -0.95 2.54
C LEU A 132 -1.59 -0.41 3.91
N SER A 133 -1.26 0.88 3.99
CA SER A 133 -0.91 1.54 5.25
C SER A 133 -2.04 1.50 6.28
N VAL A 134 -3.23 1.98 5.91
CA VAL A 134 -4.33 2.21 6.85
C VAL A 134 -5.02 0.91 7.23
N PHE A 135 -5.25 0.01 6.29
CA PHE A 135 -6.10 -1.16 6.52
C PHE A 135 -5.32 -2.45 6.78
N LEU A 136 -4.02 -2.49 6.46
CA LEU A 136 -3.19 -3.68 6.65
C LEU A 136 -2.07 -3.45 7.68
N LEU A 137 -1.25 -2.41 7.52
CA LEU A 137 -0.06 -2.20 8.37
C LEU A 137 -0.39 -1.52 9.70
N TYR A 138 -1.24 -0.50 9.69
CA TYR A 138 -1.59 0.28 10.89
C TYR A 138 -2.28 -0.56 11.97
N PRO A 139 -3.23 -1.46 11.66
CA PRO A 139 -3.83 -2.34 12.68
C PRO A 139 -2.80 -3.27 13.32
N VAL A 140 -1.79 -3.74 12.57
CA VAL A 140 -0.70 -4.55 13.12
C VAL A 140 0.18 -3.73 14.07
N TYR A 141 0.52 -2.50 13.68
CA TYR A 141 1.23 -1.56 14.55
C TYR A 141 0.50 -1.34 15.88
N LEU A 142 -0.79 -1.01 15.82
CA LEU A 142 -1.61 -0.75 17.01
C LEU A 142 -1.64 -1.95 17.96
N LEU A 143 -1.94 -3.15 17.44
CA LEU A 143 -2.00 -4.36 18.26
C LEU A 143 -0.68 -4.68 18.95
N HIS A 144 0.44 -4.59 18.22
CA HIS A 144 1.74 -4.85 18.81
C HIS A 144 2.11 -3.79 19.86
N ARG A 145 1.80 -2.51 19.62
CA ARG A 145 2.08 -1.39 20.54
C ARG A 145 1.31 -1.52 21.85
N GLU A 146 0.00 -1.78 21.77
CA GLU A 146 -0.86 -1.91 22.96
C GLU A 146 -0.39 -3.06 23.85
N LYS A 147 -0.12 -4.23 23.25
CA LYS A 147 0.31 -5.42 23.97
C LYS A 147 1.73 -5.34 24.53
N SER A 148 2.63 -4.58 23.90
CA SER A 148 4.01 -4.43 24.38
C SER A 148 4.18 -3.32 25.42
N GLY A 149 3.11 -2.59 25.77
CA GLY A 149 3.15 -1.49 26.74
C GLY A 149 4.10 -0.35 26.33
N THR A 150 4.48 -0.27 25.06
CA THR A 150 5.50 0.67 24.58
C THR A 150 4.82 2.03 24.36
N ARG A 151 5.11 2.98 25.24
CA ARG A 151 4.76 4.39 25.06
C ARG A 151 5.91 5.04 24.28
N ASP A 152 5.58 5.53 23.09
CA ASP A 152 6.48 6.36 22.27
C ASP A 152 6.70 7.71 22.95
#